data_AF-A0A7V1C1M3-F1
#
_entry.id   AF-A0A7V1C1M3-F1
#
_cell.length_a   1.000
_cell.length_b   1.000
_cell.length_c   1.000
_cell.angle_alpha   90.00
_cell.angle_beta   90.00
_cell.angle_gamma   90.00
#
_symmetry.space_group_name_H-M   'P 1'
#
loop_
_entity.id
_entity.type
_entity.pdbx_description
1 polymer ?
#
loop_
_entity_poly.entity_id
_entity_poly.type
_entity_poly.pdbx_seq_one_letter_code
_entity_poly.pdbx_strand_id
1 'polypeptide(L)'
;MTVPLPIFVAVPLATAFLLPVFAKRGKAVATVLANMATVSLLVMALCSIGQTRVYEVGRWSIPLGINLVLDGLSCLLLLAISIV
;
A
#
# COMPACT_ATOMS: atom_id res chain seq x y z
N MET A 1 8.49 3.25 -13.59
CA MET A 1 7.44 2.21 -13.48
C MET A 1 6.18 2.84 -12.91
N THR A 2 5.01 2.51 -13.44
CA THR A 2 3.74 3.04 -12.94
C THR A 2 3.29 2.24 -11.72
N VAL A 3 3.44 2.78 -10.52
CA VAL A 3 2.93 2.15 -9.28
C VAL A 3 1.40 2.31 -9.24
N PRO A 4 0.61 1.23 -9.08
CA PRO A 4 -0.84 1.34 -8.91
C PRO A 4 -1.16 1.90 -7.52
N LEU A 5 -1.82 3.07 -7.43
CA LEU A 5 -2.12 3.72 -6.14
C LEU A 5 -2.91 2.85 -5.15
N PRO A 6 -3.92 2.05 -5.57
CA PRO A 6 -4.68 1.24 -4.63
C PRO A 6 -3.86 0.17 -3.89
N ILE A 7 -2.66 -0.16 -4.36
CA ILE A 7 -1.85 -1.25 -3.78
C ILE A 7 -1.34 -0.91 -2.38
N PHE A 8 -1.12 0.38 -2.10
CA PHE A 8 -0.73 0.88 -0.78
C PHE A 8 -1.80 0.63 0.29
N VAL A 9 -3.05 0.37 -0.13
CA VAL A 9 -4.16 0.01 0.77
C VAL A 9 -4.46 -1.48 0.70
N ALA A 10 -4.49 -2.06 -0.50
CA ALA A 10 -4.89 -3.44 -0.71
C ALA A 10 -3.89 -4.45 -0.09
N VAL A 11 -2.59 -4.20 -0.17
CA VAL A 11 -1.56 -5.12 0.35
C VAL A 11 -1.57 -5.21 1.89
N PRO A 12 -1.55 -4.09 2.65
CA PRO A 12 -1.71 -4.17 4.11
C PRO A 12 -3.01 -4.86 4.51
N LEU A 13 -4.11 -4.54 3.84
CA LEU A 13 -5.42 -5.10 4.14
C LEU A 13 -5.44 -6.62 3.93
N ALA A 14 -5.00 -7.09 2.77
CA ALA A 14 -4.91 -8.52 2.47
C ALA A 14 -3.99 -9.24 3.45
N THR A 15 -2.83 -8.64 3.76
CA THR A 15 -1.88 -9.21 4.73
C THR A 15 -2.50 -9.34 6.11
N ALA A 16 -3.19 -8.29 6.59
CA ALA A 16 -3.87 -8.30 7.88
C ALA A 16 -4.92 -9.42 7.99
N PHE A 17 -5.65 -9.72 6.92
CA PHE A 17 -6.61 -10.84 6.89
C PHE A 17 -5.93 -12.22 6.77
N LEU A 18 -4.76 -12.31 6.14
CA LEU A 18 -4.01 -13.56 5.99
C LEU A 18 -3.26 -13.97 7.26
N LEU A 19 -2.77 -13.01 8.05
CA LEU A 19 -1.96 -13.29 9.25
C LEU A 19 -2.65 -14.22 10.27
N PRO A 20 -3.93 -14.04 10.62
CA PRO A 20 -4.64 -14.93 11.54
C PRO A 20 -4.70 -16.39 11.09
N VAL A 21 -4.67 -16.66 9.79
CA VAL A 21 -4.70 -18.03 9.23
C VAL A 21 -3.45 -18.82 9.66
N PHE A 22 -2.33 -18.13 9.84
CA PHE A 22 -1.04 -18.73 10.23
C PHE A 22 -0.75 -18.65 11.74
N ALA A 23 -1.66 -18.07 12.53
CA ALA A 23 -1.41 -17.71 13.93
C ALA A 23 -1.12 -18.90 14.86
N LYS A 24 -1.64 -20.10 14.58
CA LYS A 24 -1.52 -21.27 15.50
C LYS A 24 -0.24 -22.10 15.34
N ARG A 25 0.31 -22.24 14.13
CA ARG A 25 1.48 -23.10 13.85
C ARG A 25 2.54 -22.48 12.95
N GLY A 26 2.29 -21.28 12.43
CA GLY A 26 3.12 -20.63 11.41
C GLY A 26 3.60 -19.25 11.83
N LYS A 27 3.92 -19.01 13.11
CA LYS A 27 4.35 -17.67 13.58
C LYS A 27 5.51 -17.11 12.76
N ALA A 28 6.50 -17.93 12.44
CA ALA A 28 7.61 -17.54 11.57
C ALA A 28 7.15 -17.15 10.15
N VAL A 29 6.22 -17.93 9.57
CA VAL A 29 5.65 -17.64 8.24
C VAL A 29 4.85 -16.34 8.25
N ALA A 30 4.05 -16.12 9.30
CA ALA A 30 3.30 -14.89 9.49
C ALA A 30 4.24 -13.67 9.62
N THR A 31 5.34 -13.79 10.37
CA THR A 31 6.35 -12.73 10.49
C THR A 31 7.03 -12.43 9.16
N VAL A 32 7.44 -13.47 8.42
CA VAL A 32 8.05 -13.30 7.08
C VAL A 32 7.07 -12.64 6.11
N LEU A 33 5.79 -13.05 6.13
CA LEU A 33 4.75 -12.47 5.29
C LEU A 33 4.52 -10.98 5.61
N ALA A 34 4.46 -10.62 6.89
CA ALA A 34 4.30 -9.23 7.33
C ALA A 34 5.48 -8.35 6.89
N ASN A 35 6.71 -8.82 7.11
CA ASN A 35 7.91 -8.10 6.69
C ASN A 35 8.02 -7.97 5.17
N MET A 36 7.64 -9.02 4.44
CA MET A 36 7.64 -8.98 2.97
C MET A 36 6.62 -7.97 2.44
N ALA A 37 5.44 -7.87 3.09
CA ALA A 37 4.45 -6.86 2.76
C ALA A 37 4.98 -5.44 3.01
N THR A 38 5.56 -5.16 4.18
CA THR A 38 6.09 -3.82 4.50
C THR A 38 7.27 -3.43 3.62
N VAL A 39 8.22 -4.34 3.36
CA VAL A 39 9.34 -4.09 2.45
C VAL A 39 8.85 -3.82 1.02
N SER A 40 7.84 -4.55 0.55
CA SER A 40 7.26 -4.30 -0.78
C SER A 40 6.64 -2.90 -0.88
N LEU A 41 5.95 -2.45 0.17
CA LEU A 41 5.35 -1.11 0.24
C LEU A 41 6.42 -0.02 0.28
N LEU A 42 7.50 -0.23 1.02
CA LEU A 42 8.63 0.69 1.07
C LEU A 42 9.27 0.86 -0.33
N VAL A 43 9.51 -0.25 -1.04
CA VAL A 43 10.05 -0.21 -2.41
C VAL A 43 9.10 0.54 -3.36
N MET A 44 7.80 0.30 -3.25
CA MET A 44 6.79 1.00 -4.06
C MET A 44 6.72 2.50 -3.71
N ALA A 45 6.85 2.87 -2.44
CA ALA A 45 6.90 4.26 -2.00
C ALA A 45 8.13 4.99 -2.57
N LEU A 46 9.31 4.35 -2.55
CA LEU A 46 10.52 4.89 -3.18
C LEU A 46 10.36 5.08 -4.69
N CYS A 47 9.71 4.14 -5.36
CA CYS A 47 9.40 4.23 -6.79
C CYS A 47 8.38 5.33 -7.13
N SER A 48 7.63 5.83 -6.14
CA SER A 48 6.60 6.86 -6.32
C SER A 48 7.15 8.28 -6.21
N ILE A 49 8.43 8.44 -5.83
CA ILE A 49 9.09 9.75 -5.71
C ILE A 49 9.06 10.49 -7.06
N GLY A 50 8.63 11.76 -7.01
CA GLY A 50 8.53 12.61 -8.19
C GLY A 50 7.35 12.31 -9.11
N GLN A 51 6.46 11.37 -8.74
CA GLN A 51 5.25 11.08 -9.49
C GLN A 51 4.06 11.86 -8.91
N THR A 52 3.25 12.45 -9.79
CA THR A 52 1.94 13.01 -9.45
C THR A 52 0.86 12.25 -10.22
N ARG A 53 -0.15 11.72 -9.53
CA ARG A 53 -1.23 10.96 -10.17
C ARG A 53 -2.53 11.07 -9.37
N VAL A 54 -3.65 11.01 -10.09
CA VAL A 54 -4.98 10.81 -9.53
C VAL A 54 -5.53 9.49 -10.05
N TYR A 55 -6.10 8.67 -9.15
CA TYR A 55 -6.79 7.44 -9.49
C TYR A 55 -8.24 7.50 -9.01
N GLU A 56 -9.17 7.45 -9.95
CA GLU A 56 -10.61 7.36 -9.71
C GLU A 56 -10.97 5.90 -9.35
N VAL A 57 -11.27 5.67 -8.08
CA VAL A 57 -11.67 4.34 -7.61
C VAL A 57 -13.01 3.97 -8.23
N GLY A 58 -13.05 2.85 -8.95
CA GLY A 58 -14.27 2.32 -9.56
C GLY A 58 -14.77 3.09 -10.78
N ARG A 59 -14.01 4.07 -11.30
CA ARG A 59 -14.38 4.91 -12.47
C ARG A 59 -15.70 5.67 -12.28
N TRP A 60 -16.01 6.05 -11.05
CA TRP A 60 -17.16 6.91 -10.76
C TRP A 60 -16.79 8.36 -11.07
N SER A 61 -17.67 9.08 -11.77
CA SER A 61 -17.46 10.49 -12.07
C SER A 61 -17.49 11.35 -10.79
N ILE A 62 -16.57 12.31 -10.71
CA ILE A 62 -16.54 13.35 -9.67
C ILE A 62 -17.87 14.12 -9.69
N PRO A 63 -18.51 14.44 -8.55
CA PRO A 63 -18.01 14.36 -7.16
C PRO A 63 -18.42 13.09 -6.38
N LEU A 64 -19.06 12.11 -7.02
CA LEU A 64 -19.58 10.91 -6.33
C LEU A 64 -18.50 9.84 -6.10
N GLY A 65 -17.41 9.87 -6.88
CA GLY A 65 -16.30 8.91 -6.79
C GLY A 65 -15.26 9.25 -5.71
N ILE A 66 -14.45 8.24 -5.36
CA ILE A 66 -13.29 8.40 -4.46
C ILE A 66 -12.05 8.61 -5.32
N ASN A 67 -11.35 9.72 -5.09
CA ASN A 67 -10.06 10.00 -5.73
C ASN A 67 -8.90 9.69 -4.80
N LEU A 68 -8.05 8.75 -5.23
CA LEU A 68 -6.74 8.54 -4.62
C LEU A 68 -5.74 9.46 -5.31
N VAL A 69 -5.24 10.43 -4.57
CA VAL A 69 -4.27 11.40 -5.05
C VAL A 69 -2.90 11.02 -4.53
N LEU A 70 -1.93 10.98 -5.43
CA LEU A 70 -0.51 10.92 -5.11
C LEU A 70 0.10 12.24 -5.55
N ASP A 71 0.49 13.04 -4.57
CA ASP A 71 1.25 14.27 -4.73
C ASP A 71 2.54 14.18 -3.88
N GLY A 72 3.34 15.26 -3.86
CA GLY A 72 4.60 15.28 -3.11
C GLY A 72 4.40 15.01 -1.61
N LEU A 73 3.31 15.52 -1.02
CA LEU A 73 2.99 15.31 0.39
C LEU A 73 2.56 13.86 0.66
N SER A 74 1.68 13.31 -0.16
CA SER A 74 1.25 11.91 -0.04
C SER A 74 2.43 10.95 -0.22
N CYS A 75 3.33 11.24 -1.16
CA CYS A 75 4.55 10.45 -1.38
C CYS A 75 5.47 10.48 -0.15
N LEU A 76 5.68 11.66 0.46
CA LEU A 76 6.48 11.79 1.68
C LEU A 76 5.87 10.99 2.82
N LEU A 77 4.54 11.06 3.00
CA LEU A 77 3.85 10.31 4.04
C LEU A 77 3.92 8.80 3.82
N LEU A 78 3.72 8.32 2.59
CA LEU A 78 3.85 6.90 2.25
C LEU A 78 5.25 6.36 2.57
N LEU A 79 6.30 7.16 2.33
CA LEU A 79 7.66 6.80 2.71
C LEU A 79 7.82 6.75 4.23
N ALA A 80 7.39 7.80 4.93
CA ALA A 80 7.52 7.88 6.38
C ALA A 80 6.84 6.70 7.10
N ILE A 81 5.60 6.37 6.74
CA ILE A 81 4.86 5.26 7.36
C ILE A 81 5.38 3.88 6.95
N SER A 82 6.07 3.76 5.82
CA SER A 82 6.64 2.47 5.39
C SER A 82 7.98 2.16 6.07
N ILE A 83 8.61 3.16 6.70
CA ILE A 83 9.87 3.03 7.43
C ILE A 83 9.64 2.77 8.93
N VAL A 84 8.56 3.32 9.50
CA VAL A 84 8.18 3.17 10.92
C VAL A 84 7.57 1.80 11.18
#